data_AF-A0A522E3W4-F1
#
_entry.id   AF-A0A522E3W4-F1
#
_cell.length_a   1.000
_cell.length_b   1.000
_cell.length_c   1.000
_cell.angle_alpha   90.00
_cell.angle_beta   90.00
_cell.angle_gamma   90.00
#
_symmetry.space_group_name_H-M   'P 1'
#
loop_
_entity.id
_entity.type
_entity.pdbx_description
1 polymer ?
#
loop_
_entity_poly.entity_id
_entity_poly.type
_entity_poly.pdbx_seq_one_letter_code
_entity_poly.pdbx_strand_id
1 'polypeptide(L)'
;MKIKIGKNNNLPGGEYELTNREKLENALGNLSYGRSDREKLLEYDRIGGRVVKDGTVLPPQSLWKLEREHMNKPIEEFTKEELHAVVRKAENTDVPGSLYQRANKELEIRNQRELLEVSKPNKPWYEKPLGIVVLYVIATLVATYFIFRLGLE
;
A
#
# COMPACT_ATOMS: atom_id res chain seq x y z
N MET A 1 27.24 1.14 17.45
CA MET A 1 26.22 2.20 17.21
C MET A 1 24.85 1.56 17.31
N LYS A 2 23.88 2.21 17.97
CA LYS A 2 22.50 1.71 18.06
C LYS A 2 21.57 2.55 17.17
N ILE A 3 20.67 1.89 16.45
CA ILE A 3 19.75 2.46 15.48
C ILE A 3 18.35 1.93 15.77
N LYS A 4 17.36 2.82 15.90
CA LYS A 4 15.97 2.42 16.10
C LYS A 4 15.18 2.59 14.82
N ILE A 5 14.57 1.51 14.33
CA ILE A 5 13.75 1.53 13.11
C ILE A 5 12.28 1.35 13.49
N GLY A 6 11.43 2.27 13.01
CA GLY A 6 9.98 2.17 13.14
C GLY A 6 9.37 1.14 12.17
N LYS A 7 8.14 0.69 12.45
CA LYS A 7 7.42 -0.34 11.67
C LYS A 7 7.20 0.00 10.17
N ASN A 8 7.25 1.27 9.77
CA ASN A 8 6.89 1.73 8.42
C ASN A 8 8.06 1.82 7.42
N ASN A 9 9.20 1.19 7.71
CA ASN A 9 10.44 1.39 6.94
C ASN A 9 10.85 0.20 6.06
N ASN A 10 9.92 -0.71 5.72
CA ASN A 10 10.15 -1.96 4.96
C ASN A 10 11.20 -2.90 5.57
N LEU A 11 11.61 -2.60 6.81
CA LEU A 11 12.48 -3.41 7.65
C LEU A 11 11.71 -3.78 8.91
N PRO A 12 12.05 -4.91 9.54
CA PRO A 12 11.46 -5.28 10.83
C PRO A 12 11.68 -4.15 11.84
N GLY A 13 10.61 -3.65 12.47
CA GLY A 13 10.75 -2.67 13.55
C GLY A 13 11.58 -3.26 14.71
N GLY A 14 12.36 -2.42 15.38
CA GLY A 14 13.19 -2.84 16.50
C GLY A 14 14.45 -1.97 16.71
N GLU A 15 15.26 -2.38 17.68
CA GLU A 15 16.58 -1.79 17.94
C GLU A 15 17.66 -2.64 17.28
N TYR A 16 18.51 -1.97 16.49
CA TYR A 16 19.61 -2.56 15.75
C TYR A 16 20.93 -2.05 16.30
N GLU A 17 21.86 -2.95 16.57
CA GLU A 17 23.19 -2.64 17.03
C GLU A 17 24.23 -3.05 15.98
N LEU A 18 25.09 -2.09 15.63
CA LEU A 18 26.20 -2.22 14.71
C LEU A 18 27.50 -2.30 15.53
N THR A 19 28.16 -3.47 15.52
CA THR A 19 29.23 -3.77 16.48
C THR A 19 30.65 -3.56 15.92
N ASN A 20 30.85 -3.62 14.60
CA ASN A 20 32.17 -3.41 13.97
C ASN A 20 32.31 -1.95 13.51
N ARG A 21 33.27 -1.22 14.09
CA ARG A 21 33.53 0.20 13.85
C ARG A 21 34.17 0.48 12.48
N GLU A 22 35.14 -0.32 12.05
CA GLU A 22 35.82 -0.15 10.76
C GLU A 22 34.84 -0.29 9.60
N LYS A 23 33.96 -1.30 9.67
CA LYS A 23 32.87 -1.45 8.71
C LYS A 23 31.87 -0.31 8.80
N LEU A 24 31.60 0.22 10.00
CA LEU A 24 30.67 1.33 10.16
C LEU A 24 31.20 2.58 9.47
N GLU A 25 32.48 2.89 9.64
CA GLU A 25 33.14 4.01 8.98
C GLU A 25 33.14 3.84 7.45
N ASN A 26 33.40 2.63 6.95
CA ASN A 26 33.32 2.33 5.52
C ASN A 26 31.88 2.46 4.97
N ALA A 27 30.87 1.96 5.70
CA ALA A 27 29.47 2.11 5.32
C ALA A 27 29.06 3.59 5.30
N LEU A 28 29.50 4.38 6.28
CA LEU A 28 29.25 5.83 6.32
C LEU A 28 29.98 6.58 5.20
N GLY A 29 31.19 6.14 4.83
CA GLY A 29 31.96 6.73 3.73
C GLY A 29 31.36 6.46 2.35
N ASN A 30 30.69 5.31 2.16
CA ASN A 30 29.99 4.98 0.92
C ASN A 30 28.63 5.71 0.78
N LEU A 31 28.14 6.30 1.86
CA LEU A 31 26.90 7.07 1.86
C LEU A 31 27.19 8.53 1.52
N SER A 32 26.53 9.05 0.47
CA SER A 32 26.48 10.49 0.22
C SER A 32 25.90 11.23 1.44
N TYR A 33 26.38 12.45 1.69
CA TYR A 33 26.08 13.26 2.88
C TYR A 33 24.58 13.25 3.28
N GLY A 34 24.30 12.99 4.57
CA GLY A 34 22.95 13.20 5.14
C GLY A 34 21.97 12.02 5.10
N ARG A 35 22.42 10.79 4.88
CA ARG A 35 21.55 9.60 4.82
C ARG A 35 20.92 9.21 6.17
N SER A 36 19.68 8.72 6.11
CA SER A 36 18.86 8.32 7.25
C SER A 36 19.45 7.12 8.01
N ASP A 37 19.08 6.92 9.29
CA ASP A 37 19.58 5.78 10.08
C ASP A 37 19.23 4.42 9.46
N ARG A 38 18.11 4.35 8.72
CA ARG A 38 17.75 3.19 7.91
C ARG A 38 18.78 2.88 6.84
N GLU A 39 19.23 3.89 6.11
CA GLU A 39 20.20 3.72 5.02
C GLU A 39 21.58 3.35 5.55
N LYS A 40 21.97 3.92 6.70
CA LYS A 40 23.19 3.50 7.42
C LYS A 40 23.13 2.01 7.77
N LEU A 41 22.00 1.56 8.33
CA LEU A 41 21.79 0.15 8.68
C LEU A 41 21.86 -0.77 7.45
N LEU A 42 21.20 -0.39 6.36
CA LEU A 42 21.19 -1.17 5.11
C LEU A 42 22.56 -1.25 4.46
N GLU A 43 23.27 -0.13 4.38
CA GLU A 43 24.60 -0.07 3.78
C GLU A 43 25.61 -0.87 4.61
N TYR A 44 25.51 -0.76 5.93
CA TYR A 44 26.33 -1.54 6.84
C TYR A 44 26.10 -3.05 6.69
N ASP A 45 24.85 -3.50 6.57
CA ASP A 45 24.54 -4.90 6.31
C ASP A 45 24.99 -5.34 4.90
N ARG A 46 24.86 -4.46 3.89
CA ARG A 46 25.28 -4.70 2.49
C ARG A 46 26.77 -5.06 2.39
N ILE A 47 27.64 -4.35 3.10
CA ILE A 47 29.10 -4.64 3.18
C ILE A 47 29.45 -5.80 4.13
N GLY A 48 28.44 -6.56 4.59
CA GLY A 48 28.60 -7.70 5.49
C GLY A 48 28.96 -7.28 6.92
N GLY A 49 28.49 -6.14 7.38
CA GLY A 49 28.57 -5.72 8.78
C GLY A 49 27.82 -6.67 9.70
N ARG A 50 28.31 -6.82 10.95
CA ARG A 50 27.64 -7.65 11.94
C ARG A 50 26.52 -6.85 12.61
N VAL A 51 25.28 -7.21 12.29
CA VAL A 51 24.07 -6.57 12.82
C VAL A 51 23.45 -7.45 13.91
N VAL A 52 23.12 -6.84 15.05
CA VAL A 52 22.35 -7.47 16.12
C VAL A 52 21.01 -6.77 16.22
N LYS A 53 19.90 -7.52 16.16
CA LYS A 53 18.55 -6.99 16.33
C LYS A 53 17.95 -7.54 17.61
N ASP A 54 17.55 -6.66 18.52
CA ASP A 54 16.89 -7.04 19.78
C ASP A 54 17.64 -8.16 20.53
N GLY A 55 18.98 -8.13 20.51
CA GLY A 55 19.86 -9.15 21.13
C GLY A 55 20.18 -10.38 20.26
N THR A 56 19.54 -10.54 19.09
CA THR A 56 19.78 -11.65 18.17
C THR A 56 20.70 -11.24 17.03
N VAL A 57 21.75 -12.02 16.76
CA VAL A 57 22.66 -11.76 15.63
C VAL A 57 21.95 -12.12 14.33
N LEU A 58 21.87 -11.16 13.41
CA LEU A 58 21.29 -11.40 12.10
C LEU A 58 22.30 -12.07 11.16
N PRO A 59 21.83 -12.91 10.22
CA PRO A 59 22.67 -13.39 9.13
C PRO A 59 23.23 -12.22 8.30
N PRO A 60 24.45 -12.34 7.76
CA PRO A 60 25.04 -11.29 6.95
C PRO A 60 24.20 -11.01 5.71
N GLN A 61 24.05 -9.73 5.36
CA GLN A 61 23.29 -9.25 4.21
C GLN A 61 21.79 -9.61 4.24
N SER A 62 21.24 -9.97 5.41
CA SER A 62 19.83 -10.35 5.53
C SER A 62 18.89 -9.15 5.32
N LEU A 63 19.23 -7.98 5.84
CA LEU A 63 18.46 -6.75 5.65
C LEU A 63 18.59 -6.23 4.22
N TRP A 64 19.78 -6.33 3.63
CA TRP A 64 20.00 -5.98 2.23
C TRP A 64 19.25 -6.90 1.26
N LYS A 65 19.13 -8.19 1.57
CA LYS A 65 18.30 -9.13 0.81
C LYS A 65 16.83 -8.76 0.87
N LEU A 66 16.31 -8.47 2.08
CA LEU A 66 14.93 -8.00 2.24
C LEU A 66 14.66 -6.72 1.46
N GLU A 67 15.60 -5.78 1.47
CA GLU A 67 15.49 -4.55 0.67
C GLU A 67 15.47 -4.84 -0.83
N ARG A 68 16.36 -5.73 -1.31
CA ARG A 68 16.36 -6.13 -2.73
C ARG A 68 15.10 -6.87 -3.14
N GLU A 69 14.59 -7.75 -2.28
CA GLU A 69 13.31 -8.43 -2.51
C GLU A 69 12.18 -7.41 -2.60
N HIS A 70 12.15 -6.41 -1.71
CA HIS A 70 11.16 -5.34 -1.75
C HIS A 70 11.28 -4.48 -3.02
N MET A 71 12.50 -4.11 -3.44
CA MET A 71 12.73 -3.39 -4.70
C MET A 71 12.35 -4.21 -5.95
N ASN A 72 12.40 -5.55 -5.86
CA ASN A 72 12.04 -6.46 -6.94
C ASN A 72 10.57 -6.91 -6.92
N LYS A 73 9.77 -6.45 -5.94
CA LYS A 73 8.34 -6.76 -5.92
C LYS A 73 7.63 -6.15 -7.14
N PRO A 74 6.63 -6.84 -7.71
CA PRO A 74 5.74 -6.24 -8.70
C PRO A 74 5.11 -4.98 -8.11
N ILE A 75 4.98 -3.92 -8.93
CA ILE A 75 4.41 -2.63 -8.48
C ILE A 75 2.97 -2.79 -7.97
N GLU A 76 2.29 -3.82 -8.46
CA GLU A 76 0.93 -4.20 -8.13
C GLU A 76 0.78 -4.63 -6.66
N GLU A 77 1.84 -5.15 -6.05
CA GLU A 77 1.85 -5.59 -4.64
C GLU A 77 2.15 -4.46 -3.64
N PHE A 78 2.49 -3.27 -4.13
CA PHE A 78 2.80 -2.14 -3.25
C PHE A 78 1.52 -1.62 -2.59
N THR A 79 1.64 -1.29 -1.30
CA THR A 79 0.59 -0.57 -0.56
C THR A 79 0.44 0.87 -1.09
N LYS A 80 -0.70 1.50 -0.82
CA LYS A 80 -0.98 2.88 -1.29
C LYS A 80 0.07 3.85 -0.73
N GLU A 81 0.47 3.64 0.52
CA GLU A 81 1.51 4.40 1.22
C GLU A 81 2.89 4.21 0.58
N GLU A 82 3.25 2.98 0.21
CA GLU A 82 4.52 2.69 -0.47
C GLU A 82 4.57 3.32 -1.86
N LEU A 83 3.48 3.26 -2.64
CA LEU A 83 3.39 3.92 -3.95
C LEU A 83 3.57 5.44 -3.83
N HIS A 84 2.91 6.07 -2.86
CA HIS A 84 3.08 7.50 -2.59
C HIS A 84 4.51 7.84 -2.13
N ALA A 85 5.15 6.96 -1.37
CA ALA A 85 6.54 7.15 -0.96
C ALA A 85 7.50 7.10 -2.16
N VAL A 86 7.26 6.22 -3.14
CA VAL A 86 8.04 6.16 -4.39
C VAL A 86 7.87 7.44 -5.20
N VAL A 87 6.64 7.92 -5.38
CA VAL A 87 6.34 9.16 -6.10
C VAL A 87 7.00 10.37 -5.44
N ARG A 88 6.85 10.53 -4.11
CA ARG A 88 7.45 11.64 -3.35
C ARG A 88 8.99 11.61 -3.35
N LYS A 89 9.57 10.41 -3.36
CA LYS A 89 11.03 10.24 -3.48
C LYS A 89 11.52 10.59 -4.88
N ALA A 90 10.78 10.26 -5.94
CA ALA A 90 11.16 10.61 -7.30
C ALA A 90 11.20 12.12 -7.56
N GLU A 91 10.42 12.90 -6.82
CA GLU A 91 10.46 14.37 -6.90
C GLU A 91 11.74 14.98 -6.25
N ASN A 92 12.38 14.25 -5.32
CA ASN A 92 13.49 14.77 -4.51
C ASN A 92 14.82 14.01 -4.69
N THR A 93 14.81 12.85 -5.34
CA THR A 93 15.96 11.95 -5.51
C THR A 93 15.90 11.24 -6.86
N ASP A 94 17.06 10.78 -7.33
CA ASP A 94 17.27 10.08 -8.61
C ASP A 94 16.68 8.66 -8.58
N VAL A 95 15.36 8.56 -8.46
CA VAL A 95 14.61 7.30 -8.61
C VAL A 95 14.56 6.98 -10.09
N PRO A 96 14.83 5.72 -10.50
CA PRO A 96 14.72 5.33 -11.90
C PRO A 96 13.35 5.71 -12.48
N GLY A 97 13.33 6.48 -13.57
CA GLY A 97 12.09 7.00 -14.16
C GLY A 97 11.06 5.91 -14.50
N SER A 98 11.51 4.68 -14.78
CA SER A 98 10.65 3.52 -15.01
C SER A 98 9.86 3.09 -13.77
N LEU A 99 10.43 3.19 -12.58
CA LEU A 99 9.75 2.88 -11.30
C LEU A 99 8.73 3.96 -10.95
N TYR A 100 9.08 5.23 -11.17
CA TYR A 100 8.16 6.34 -11.00
C TYR A 100 6.93 6.22 -11.90
N GLN A 101 7.15 5.98 -13.20
CA GLN A 101 6.05 5.83 -14.17
C GLN A 101 5.12 4.68 -13.81
N ARG A 102 5.67 3.54 -13.36
CA ARG A 102 4.88 2.39 -12.91
C ARG A 102 4.10 2.71 -11.63
N ALA A 103 4.72 3.33 -10.63
CA ALA A 103 4.08 3.70 -9.37
C ALA A 103 2.93 4.70 -9.59
N ASN A 104 3.16 5.72 -10.41
CA ASN A 104 2.18 6.75 -10.69
C ASN A 104 0.97 6.18 -11.46
N LYS A 105 1.24 5.32 -12.46
CA LYS A 105 0.18 4.64 -13.22
C LYS A 105 -0.67 3.72 -12.35
N GLU A 106 -0.07 2.99 -11.42
CA GLU A 106 -0.81 2.13 -10.49
C GLU A 106 -1.69 2.95 -9.54
N LEU A 107 -1.21 4.08 -9.02
CA LEU A 107 -2.03 5.02 -8.23
C LEU A 107 -3.22 5.55 -9.02
N GLU A 108 -3.00 5.92 -10.28
CA GLU A 108 -4.06 6.41 -11.17
C GLU A 108 -5.15 5.34 -11.39
N ILE A 109 -4.75 4.09 -11.66
CA ILE A 109 -5.67 2.96 -11.82
C ILE A 109 -6.50 2.74 -10.55
N ARG A 110 -5.89 2.80 -9.36
CA ARG A 110 -6.60 2.63 -8.09
C ARG A 110 -7.59 3.76 -7.82
N ASN A 111 -7.20 5.00 -8.06
CA ASN A 111 -8.09 6.16 -7.91
C ASN A 111 -9.26 6.10 -8.90
N GLN A 112 -9.03 5.69 -10.15
CA GLN A 112 -10.11 5.48 -11.13
C GLN A 112 -11.09 4.38 -10.68
N ARG A 113 -10.59 3.28 -10.10
CA ARG A 113 -11.46 2.23 -9.54
C ARG A 113 -12.31 2.74 -8.38
N GLU A 114 -11.72 3.48 -7.44
CA GLU A 114 -12.46 4.09 -6.33
C GLU A 114 -13.56 5.03 -6.85
N LEU A 115 -13.27 5.86 -7.85
CA LEU A 115 -14.26 6.73 -8.50
C LEU A 115 -15.36 5.95 -9.22
N LEU A 116 -15.03 4.85 -9.88
CA LEU A 116 -16.01 3.97 -10.54
C LEU A 116 -16.90 3.24 -9.54
N GLU A 117 -16.39 2.89 -8.36
CA GLU A 117 -17.20 2.29 -7.30
C GLU A 117 -18.13 3.29 -6.63
N VAL A 118 -17.65 4.51 -6.38
CA VAL A 118 -18.47 5.60 -5.84
C VAL A 118 -19.52 6.09 -6.85
N SER A 119 -19.19 6.07 -8.15
CA SER A 119 -20.09 6.51 -9.22
C SER A 119 -21.05 5.43 -9.71
N LYS A 120 -21.01 4.20 -9.18
CA LYS A 120 -22.10 3.24 -9.41
C LYS A 120 -23.37 3.85 -8.84
N PRO A 121 -24.34 4.25 -9.69
CA PRO A 121 -25.58 4.81 -9.20
C PRO A 121 -26.22 3.72 -8.34
N ASN A 122 -26.52 4.07 -7.09
CA ASN A 122 -27.22 3.20 -6.17
C ASN A 122 -28.61 3.01 -6.76
N LYS A 123 -28.78 1.99 -7.64
CA LYS A 123 -30.03 1.80 -8.38
C LYS A 123 -31.15 1.75 -7.36
N PRO A 124 -32.17 2.61 -7.50
CA PRO A 124 -33.24 2.65 -6.54
C PRO A 124 -33.88 1.26 -6.44
N TRP A 125 -34.32 0.89 -5.24
CA TRP A 125 -34.72 -0.49 -4.92
C TRP A 125 -35.81 -1.04 -5.85
N TYR A 126 -36.62 -0.17 -6.47
CA TYR A 126 -37.68 -0.52 -7.41
C TYR A 126 -37.17 -0.96 -8.80
N GLU A 127 -35.93 -0.67 -9.18
CA GLU A 127 -35.32 -1.15 -10.43
C GLU A 127 -34.68 -2.55 -10.31
N LYS A 128 -34.59 -3.08 -9.08
CA LYS A 128 -34.17 -4.46 -8.85
C LYS A 128 -35.33 -5.41 -9.19
N PRO A 129 -35.07 -6.66 -9.60
CA PRO A 129 -36.12 -7.62 -9.94
C PRO A 129 -37.15 -7.81 -8.81
N LEU A 130 -36.72 -7.78 -7.54
CA LEU A 130 -37.64 -7.78 -6.39
C LEU A 130 -38.53 -6.54 -6.32
N GLY A 131 -37.99 -5.36 -6.63
CA GLY A 131 -38.74 -4.11 -6.60
C GLY A 131 -39.87 -4.08 -7.64
N ILE A 132 -39.60 -4.62 -8.84
CA ILE A 132 -40.61 -4.77 -9.90
C ILE A 132 -41.74 -5.70 -9.45
N VAL A 133 -41.43 -6.82 -8.80
CA VAL A 133 -42.43 -7.76 -8.27
C VAL A 133 -43.32 -7.08 -7.23
N VAL A 134 -42.73 -6.30 -6.30
CA VAL A 134 -43.50 -5.58 -5.27
C VAL A 134 -44.44 -4.54 -5.89
N LEU A 135 -43.99 -3.76 -6.88
CA LEU A 135 -44.84 -2.80 -7.57
C LEU A 135 -46.00 -3.48 -8.31
N TYR A 136 -45.76 -4.63 -8.94
CA TYR A 136 -46.80 -5.40 -9.62
C TYR A 136 -47.87 -5.87 -8.64
N VAL A 137 -47.49 -6.41 -7.48
CA VAL A 137 -48.43 -6.84 -6.43
C VAL A 137 -49.28 -5.67 -5.94
N ILE A 138 -48.66 -4.52 -5.66
CA ILE A 138 -49.39 -3.32 -5.20
C ILE A 138 -50.39 -2.86 -6.28
N ALA A 139 -49.96 -2.78 -7.54
CA ALA A 139 -50.84 -2.36 -8.64
C ALA A 139 -52.03 -3.31 -8.80
N THR A 140 -51.80 -4.62 -8.67
CA THR A 140 -52.86 -5.64 -8.76
C THR A 140 -53.87 -5.47 -7.63
N LEU A 141 -53.40 -5.29 -6.38
CA LEU A 141 -54.25 -5.07 -5.22
C LEU A 141 -55.11 -3.81 -5.36
N VAL A 142 -54.50 -2.71 -5.83
CA VAL A 142 -55.21 -1.45 -6.09
C VAL A 142 -56.29 -1.65 -7.16
N ALA A 143 -55.97 -2.32 -8.26
CA ALA A 143 -56.94 -2.60 -9.32
C ALA A 143 -58.12 -3.43 -8.81
N THR A 144 -57.87 -4.51 -8.04
CA THR A 144 -58.94 -5.30 -7.43
C THR A 144 -59.79 -4.50 -6.44
N TYR A 145 -59.17 -3.61 -5.66
CA TYR A 145 -59.92 -2.75 -4.73
C TYR A 145 -60.85 -1.78 -5.48
N PHE A 146 -60.39 -1.19 -6.57
CA PHE A 146 -61.23 -0.31 -7.41
C PHE A 146 -62.37 -1.06 -8.08
N ILE A 147 -62.14 -2.26 -8.61
CA ILE A 147 -63.19 -3.10 -9.21
C ILE A 147 -64.24 -3.47 -8.14
N PHE A 148 -63.80 -3.88 -6.95
CA PHE A 148 -64.71 -4.23 -5.86
C PHE A 148 -65.52 -3.03 -5.37
N ARG A 149 -64.91 -1.84 -5.31
CA ARG A 149 -65.57 -0.61 -4.86
C ARG A 149 -66.56 -0.04 -5.88
N LEU A 150 -66.28 -0.18 -7.18
CA LEU A 150 -67.14 0.33 -8.26
C LEU A 150 -68.18 -0.69 -8.75
N GLY A 151 -67.96 -1.98 -8.53
CA GLY A 151 -68.91 -3.05 -8.90
C GLY A 151 -69.96 -3.38 -7.83
N LEU A 152 -69.96 -2.66 -6.71
CA LEU A 152 -70.91 -2.81 -5.59
C LEU A 152 -71.92 -1.64 -5.50
N GLU A 153 -71.91 -0.71 -6.47
CA GLU A 153 -73.02 0.22 -6.75
C GLU A 153 -73.92 -0.37 -7.84
#